data_AF-A0AAV8ZP64-F1
#
_entry.id   AF-A0AAV8ZP64-F1
#
_cell.length_a   1.000
_cell.length_b   1.000
_cell.length_c   1.000
_cell.angle_alpha   90.00
_cell.angle_beta   90.00
_cell.angle_gamma   90.00
#
_symmetry.space_group_name_H-M   'P 1'
#
loop_
_entity.id
_entity.type
_entity.pdbx_description
1 polymer ?
#
loop_
_entity_poly.entity_id
_entity_poly.type
_entity_poly.pdbx_seq_one_letter_code
_entity_poly.pdbx_strand_id
1 'polypeptide(L)'
;MKVPTDSEGNLLDNLLARMEQYANNLETLVEERTADYLEEKRKCEELLYQLLPKSVAQQLISGESVIAETFDSVTIYFSDIVGFTALSAQSTPLEVVDLLNDLYTCFDSIIENFDVYKVSPHALTIINLSRFTPQSLYRF
;
A
#
# COMPACT_ATOMS: atom_id res chain seq x y z
N MET A 1 56.06 33.31 44.74
CA MET A 1 56.34 32.89 43.35
C MET A 1 55.05 32.29 42.81
N LYS A 2 54.31 33.04 41.99
CA LYS A 2 52.93 32.70 41.59
C LYS A 2 53.01 31.89 40.30
N VAL A 3 52.69 30.61 40.36
CA VAL A 3 52.59 29.73 39.19
C VAL A 3 51.32 30.13 38.43
N PRO A 4 51.37 30.47 37.13
CA PRO A 4 50.17 30.69 36.35
C PRO A 4 49.68 29.34 35.83
N THR A 5 48.56 28.86 36.35
CA THR A 5 47.84 27.66 35.88
C THR A 5 46.58 28.10 35.15
N ASP A 6 46.70 28.49 33.87
CA ASP A 6 45.57 28.91 33.02
C ASP A 6 45.47 28.10 31.70
N SER A 7 46.33 27.09 31.50
CA SER A 7 46.42 26.35 30.23
C SER A 7 45.61 25.05 30.18
N GLU A 8 45.30 24.43 31.34
CA GLU A 8 44.50 23.19 31.39
C GLU A 8 42.99 23.45 31.22
N GLY A 9 42.48 24.57 31.73
CA GLY A 9 41.07 24.96 31.57
C GLY A 9 40.70 25.18 30.10
N ASN A 10 41.53 25.92 29.36
CA ASN A 10 41.28 26.22 27.94
C ASN A 10 41.29 24.99 27.02
N LEU A 11 42.05 23.94 27.35
CA LEU A 11 42.08 22.69 26.58
C LEU A 11 40.84 21.83 26.87
N LEU A 12 40.48 21.70 28.15
CA LEU A 12 39.27 20.99 28.57
C LEU A 12 38.01 21.65 28.03
N ASP A 13 37.95 22.99 28.04
CA ASP A 13 36.84 23.75 27.49
C ASP A 13 36.74 23.58 25.96
N ASN A 14 37.87 23.52 25.25
CA ASN A 14 37.88 23.24 23.82
C ASN A 14 37.41 21.82 23.50
N LEU A 15 37.83 20.82 24.29
CA LEU A 15 37.38 19.44 24.15
C LEU A 15 35.89 19.29 24.47
N LEU A 16 35.40 19.95 25.52
CA LEU A 16 33.99 20.00 25.88
C LEU A 16 33.14 20.61 24.75
N ALA A 17 33.53 21.77 24.24
CA ALA A 17 32.85 22.42 23.13
C ALA A 17 32.83 21.53 21.86
N ARG A 18 33.91 20.80 21.61
CA ARG A 18 33.99 19.89 20.46
C ARG A 18 33.13 18.64 20.65
N MET A 19 33.07 18.08 21.86
CA MET A 19 32.17 16.96 22.18
C MET A 19 30.70 17.36 22.06
N GLU A 20 30.35 18.56 22.52
CA GLU A 20 29.01 19.13 22.39
C GLU A 20 28.64 19.33 20.92
N GLN A 21 29.58 19.84 20.11
CA GLN A 21 29.40 19.94 18.66
C GLN A 21 29.20 18.57 18.00
N TYR A 22 29.95 17.53 18.41
CA TYR A 22 29.75 16.18 17.89
C TYR A 22 28.39 15.59 18.30
N ALA A 23 27.95 15.82 19.53
CA ALA A 23 26.64 15.36 20.01
C ALA A 23 25.50 15.99 19.21
N ASN A 24 25.53 17.32 19.04
CA ASN A 24 24.52 18.05 18.26
C ASN A 24 24.52 17.62 16.78
N ASN A 25 25.69 17.46 16.17
CA ASN A 25 25.79 17.01 14.80
C ASN A 25 25.25 15.58 14.62
N LEU A 26 25.50 14.69 15.60
CA LEU A 26 25.00 13.32 15.56
C LEU A 26 23.48 13.29 15.73
N GLU A 27 22.94 14.12 16.62
CA GLU A 27 21.50 14.26 16.82
C GLU A 27 20.82 14.71 15.52
N THR A 28 21.29 15.80 14.90
CA THR A 28 20.78 16.27 13.61
C THR A 28 20.88 15.19 12.53
N LEU A 29 22.00 14.47 12.46
CA LEU A 29 22.19 13.42 11.47
C LEU A 29 21.24 12.24 11.70
N VAL A 30 21.00 11.85 12.96
CA VAL A 30 20.05 10.78 13.30
C VAL A 30 18.63 11.22 12.95
N GLU A 31 18.25 12.46 13.25
CA GLU A 31 16.94 13.01 12.87
C GLU A 31 16.73 13.00 11.36
N GLU A 32 17.70 13.49 10.60
CA GLU A 32 17.65 13.52 9.12
C GLU A 32 17.51 12.09 8.55
N ARG A 33 18.35 11.15 9.00
CA ARG A 33 18.29 9.75 8.55
C ARG A 33 17.01 9.05 8.94
N THR A 34 16.47 9.36 10.13
CA THR A 34 15.20 8.81 10.58
C THR A 34 14.05 9.35 9.74
N ALA A 35 14.07 10.64 9.38
CA ALA A 35 13.08 11.24 8.51
C ALA A 35 13.10 10.62 7.10
N ASP A 36 14.27 10.47 6.49
CA ASP A 36 14.43 9.83 5.18
C ASP A 36 13.92 8.37 5.20
N TYR A 37 14.27 7.62 6.25
CA TYR A 37 13.82 6.25 6.42
C TYR A 37 12.30 6.16 6.54
N LEU A 38 11.68 7.05 7.30
CA LEU A 38 10.22 7.08 7.48
C LEU A 38 9.49 7.41 6.17
N GLU A 39 10.03 8.33 5.35
CA GLU A 39 9.43 8.67 4.07
C GLU A 39 9.52 7.51 3.06
N GLU A 40 10.68 6.85 2.97
CA GLU A 40 10.81 5.67 2.11
C GLU A 40 9.97 4.50 2.59
N LYS A 41 9.86 4.30 3.92
CA LYS A 41 8.97 3.32 4.51
C LYS A 41 7.52 3.59 4.11
N ARG A 42 7.06 4.85 4.23
CA ARG A 42 5.69 5.26 3.87
C ARG A 42 5.37 4.97 2.40
N LYS A 43 6.28 5.34 1.49
CA LYS A 43 6.12 5.05 0.06
C LYS A 43 6.03 3.54 -0.22
N CYS A 44 6.86 2.75 0.45
CA CYS A 44 6.84 1.30 0.30
C CYS A 44 5.52 0.69 0.78
N GLU A 45 5.01 1.13 1.94
CA GLU A 45 3.72 0.70 2.48
C GLU A 45 2.56 1.07 1.55
N GLU A 46 2.54 2.29 1.00
CA GLU A 46 1.51 2.72 0.04
C GLU A 46 1.51 1.86 -1.23
N LEU A 47 2.68 1.57 -1.79
CA LEU A 47 2.81 0.67 -2.94
C LEU A 47 2.32 -0.74 -2.60
N LEU A 48 2.59 -1.21 -1.38
CA LEU A 48 2.14 -2.53 -0.95
C LEU A 48 0.61 -2.63 -0.90
N TYR A 49 -0.07 -1.59 -0.42
CA TYR A 49 -1.54 -1.53 -0.44
C TYR A 49 -2.15 -1.41 -1.84
N GLN A 50 -1.39 -0.90 -2.81
CA GLN A 50 -1.84 -0.85 -4.22
C GLN A 50 -1.69 -2.20 -4.92
N LEU A 51 -0.68 -2.99 -4.53
CA LEU A 51 -0.36 -4.27 -5.17
C LEU A 51 -1.01 -5.46 -4.49
N LEU A 52 -1.21 -5.39 -3.17
CA LEU A 52 -1.64 -6.51 -2.35
C LEU A 52 -2.90 -6.16 -1.53
N PRO A 53 -3.70 -7.18 -1.18
CA PRO A 53 -4.84 -7.00 -0.30
C PRO A 53 -4.38 -6.43 1.05
N LYS A 54 -5.20 -5.58 1.68
CA LYS A 54 -4.85 -4.94 2.97
C LYS A 54 -4.42 -5.94 4.04
N SER A 55 -5.05 -7.11 4.12
CA SER A 55 -4.70 -8.18 5.06
C SER A 55 -3.28 -8.70 4.84
N VAL A 56 -2.95 -9.04 3.59
CA VAL A 56 -1.63 -9.55 3.19
C VAL A 56 -0.55 -8.47 3.32
N ALA A 57 -0.87 -7.23 2.92
CA ALA A 57 0.03 -6.10 3.06
C ALA A 57 0.36 -5.84 4.54
N GLN A 58 -0.63 -5.88 5.43
CA GLN A 58 -0.41 -5.72 6.87
C GLN A 58 0.48 -6.83 7.46
N GLN A 59 0.25 -8.09 7.07
CA GLN A 59 1.11 -9.21 7.50
C GLN A 59 2.56 -9.03 7.04
N LEU A 60 2.77 -8.60 5.80
CA LEU A 60 4.11 -8.32 5.29
C LEU A 60 4.77 -7.13 6.01
N ILE A 61 4.01 -6.08 6.31
CA ILE A 61 4.49 -4.91 7.08
C ILE A 61 4.86 -5.30 8.52
N SER A 62 4.09 -6.22 9.14
CA SER A 62 4.41 -6.73 10.48
C SER A 62 5.57 -7.74 10.48
N GLY A 63 6.10 -8.11 9.31
CA GLY A 63 7.17 -9.09 9.17
C GLY A 63 6.70 -10.53 9.36
N GLU A 64 5.39 -10.76 9.32
CA GLU A 64 4.78 -12.08 9.38
C GLU A 64 4.88 -12.80 8.03
N SER A 65 5.06 -14.11 8.09
CA SER A 65 4.98 -14.96 6.90
C SER A 65 3.53 -14.97 6.41
N VAL A 66 3.30 -14.58 5.15
CA VAL A 66 1.99 -14.70 4.52
C VAL A 66 1.63 -16.17 4.41
N ILE A 67 0.63 -16.60 5.17
CA ILE A 67 0.10 -17.95 5.11
C ILE A 67 -0.84 -18.01 3.91
N ALA A 68 -0.65 -19.00 3.04
CA ALA A 68 -1.58 -19.24 1.94
C ALA A 68 -2.97 -19.55 2.52
N GLU A 69 -3.92 -18.65 2.31
CA GLU A 69 -5.31 -18.87 2.73
C GLU A 69 -5.96 -19.89 1.80
N THR A 70 -6.59 -20.90 2.40
CA THR A 70 -7.44 -21.85 1.70
C THR A 70 -8.88 -21.50 2.02
N PHE A 71 -9.69 -21.35 0.97
CA PHE A 71 -11.10 -21.00 1.11
C PHE A 71 -11.96 -22.21 0.77
N ASP A 72 -12.84 -22.60 1.70
CA ASP A 72 -13.72 -23.76 1.55
C ASP A 72 -14.71 -23.61 0.39
N SER A 73 -15.06 -22.37 0.04
CA SER A 73 -15.97 -22.06 -1.07
C SER A 73 -15.55 -20.75 -1.72
N VAL A 74 -15.29 -20.81 -3.03
CA VAL A 74 -14.93 -19.67 -3.86
C VAL A 74 -15.94 -19.60 -5.01
N THR A 75 -16.57 -18.44 -5.20
CA THR A 75 -17.38 -18.17 -6.40
C THR A 75 -16.55 -17.32 -7.33
N ILE A 76 -16.39 -17.76 -8.59
CA ILE A 76 -15.75 -16.98 -9.65
C ILE A 76 -16.86 -16.46 -10.57
N TYR A 77 -16.90 -15.15 -10.76
CA TYR A 77 -17.86 -14.50 -11.65
C TYR A 77 -17.26 -14.32 -13.04
N PHE A 78 -17.88 -14.95 -14.05
CA PHE A 78 -17.58 -14.72 -15.46
C PHE A 78 -18.79 -14.04 -16.09
N SER A 79 -18.63 -12.80 -16.53
CA SER A 79 -19.66 -12.07 -17.26
C SER A 79 -19.14 -11.70 -18.63
N ASP A 80 -19.92 -12.02 -19.65
CA ASP A 80 -19.72 -11.49 -20.99
C ASP A 80 -20.71 -10.35 -21.23
N ILE A 81 -20.30 -9.36 -22.02
CA ILE A 81 -21.16 -8.23 -22.38
C ILE A 81 -21.89 -8.61 -23.66
N VAL A 82 -23.19 -8.88 -23.55
CA VAL A 82 -24.02 -9.25 -24.71
C VAL A 82 -23.96 -8.13 -25.75
N GLY A 83 -23.51 -8.46 -26.96
CA GLY A 83 -23.42 -7.50 -28.06
C GLY A 83 -22.15 -6.64 -28.05
N PHE A 84 -21.17 -6.93 -27.19
CA PHE A 84 -19.89 -6.20 -27.14
C PHE A 84 -19.22 -6.08 -28.51
N THR A 85 -19.17 -7.17 -29.29
CA THR A 85 -18.58 -7.16 -30.64
C THR A 85 -19.27 -6.19 -31.60
N ALA A 86 -20.60 -6.06 -31.51
CA ALA A 86 -21.35 -5.14 -32.37
C ALA A 86 -21.19 -3.69 -31.92
N LEU A 87 -21.12 -3.47 -30.60
CA LEU A 87 -20.95 -2.17 -29.98
C LEU A 87 -19.53 -1.64 -30.22
N SER A 88 -18.50 -2.48 -30.03
CA SER A 88 -17.11 -2.16 -30.32
C SER A 88 -16.83 -1.93 -31.80
N ALA A 89 -17.64 -2.49 -32.69
CA ALA A 89 -17.53 -2.28 -34.13
C ALA A 89 -18.09 -0.92 -34.59
N GLN A 90 -18.98 -0.31 -33.81
CA GLN A 90 -19.63 0.97 -34.11
C GLN A 90 -19.08 2.13 -33.27
N SER A 91 -18.41 1.83 -32.16
CA SER A 91 -17.81 2.81 -31.25
C SER A 91 -16.33 3.02 -31.52
N THR A 92 -15.84 4.20 -31.17
CA THR A 92 -14.41 4.48 -31.15
C THR A 92 -13.75 3.75 -29.97
N PRO A 93 -12.45 3.43 -30.06
CA PRO A 93 -11.73 2.76 -28.96
C PRO A 93 -11.83 3.50 -27.62
N LEU A 94 -11.91 4.83 -27.64
CA LEU A 94 -12.07 5.65 -26.44
C LEU A 94 -13.44 5.43 -25.78
N GLU A 95 -14.53 5.46 -26.56
CA GLU A 95 -15.89 5.23 -26.05
C GLU A 95 -16.06 3.83 -25.47
N VAL A 96 -15.39 2.82 -26.05
CA VAL A 96 -15.41 1.45 -25.50
C VAL A 96 -14.67 1.39 -24.16
N VAL A 97 -13.54 2.09 -24.02
CA VAL A 97 -12.79 2.16 -22.76
C VAL A 97 -13.60 2.89 -21.70
N ASP A 98 -14.26 4.00 -22.03
CA ASP A 98 -15.12 4.73 -21.10
C ASP A 98 -16.30 3.88 -20.62
N LEU A 99 -16.97 3.17 -21.53
CA LEU A 99 -18.04 2.22 -21.19
C LEU A 99 -17.55 1.12 -20.24
N LEU A 100 -16.38 0.54 -20.51
CA LEU A 100 -15.79 -0.48 -19.66
C LEU A 100 -15.42 0.07 -18.29
N ASN A 101 -14.84 1.28 -18.24
CA ASN A 101 -14.51 1.95 -16.99
C ASN A 101 -15.76 2.22 -16.14
N ASP A 102 -16.85 2.69 -16.75
CA ASP A 102 -18.12 2.93 -16.04
C ASP A 102 -18.71 1.63 -15.50
N LEU A 103 -18.70 0.57 -16.31
CA LEU A 103 -19.18 -0.76 -15.92
C LEU A 103 -18.33 -1.34 -14.79
N TYR A 104 -17.00 -1.26 -14.87
CA TYR A 104 -16.10 -1.69 -13.79
C TYR A 104 -16.28 -0.88 -12.52
N THR A 105 -16.46 0.44 -12.63
CA THR A 105 -16.71 1.32 -11.47
C THR A 105 -18.02 0.98 -10.79
N CYS A 106 -19.07 0.68 -11.56
CA CYS A 106 -20.36 0.23 -11.05
C CYS A 106 -20.24 -1.12 -10.32
N PHE A 107 -19.55 -2.09 -10.92
CA PHE A 107 -19.28 -3.37 -10.27
C PHE A 107 -18.46 -3.18 -8.98
N ASP A 108 -17.36 -2.43 -9.02
CA ASP A 108 -16.51 -2.16 -7.86
C ASP A 108 -17.33 -1.51 -6.73
N SER A 109 -18.23 -0.57 -7.04
CA SER A 109 -19.14 0.06 -6.05
C SER A 109 -20.14 -0.93 -5.43
N ILE A 110 -20.66 -1.88 -6.22
CA ILE A 110 -21.56 -2.93 -5.72
C ILE A 110 -20.76 -3.88 -4.82
N ILE A 111 -19.59 -4.30 -5.25
CA ILE A 111 -18.66 -5.23 -4.58
C ILE A 111 -18.14 -4.64 -3.27
N GLU A 112 -17.89 -3.33 -3.17
CA GLU A 112 -17.51 -2.67 -1.91
C GLU A 112 -18.50 -2.90 -0.77
N ASN A 113 -19.77 -3.18 -1.08
CA ASN A 113 -20.81 -3.49 -0.09
C ASN A 113 -20.89 -4.98 0.30
N PHE A 114 -20.11 -5.84 -0.36
CA PHE A 114 -20.05 -7.27 -0.08
C PHE A 114 -18.64 -7.64 0.41
N ASP A 115 -18.53 -8.67 1.26
CA ASP A 115 -17.24 -9.17 1.77
C ASP A 115 -16.55 -10.05 0.71
N VAL A 116 -16.19 -9.43 -0.41
CA VAL A 116 -15.67 -10.08 -1.64
C VAL A 116 -14.29 -9.54 -1.96
N TYR A 117 -13.42 -10.46 -2.37
CA TYR A 117 -12.03 -10.21 -2.66
C TYR A 117 -11.78 -10.07 -4.17
N LYS A 118 -11.24 -8.94 -4.62
CA LYS A 118 -10.79 -8.76 -6.02
C LYS A 118 -9.34 -9.24 -6.16
N VAL A 119 -9.12 -10.30 -6.94
CA VAL A 119 -7.81 -10.96 -7.08
C VAL A 119 -6.86 -10.19 -8.01
N SER A 120 -7.39 -9.35 -8.90
CA SER A 120 -6.59 -8.59 -9.86
C SER A 120 -7.26 -7.27 -10.25
N PRO A 121 -6.51 -6.16 -10.34
CA PRO A 121 -7.03 -4.88 -10.82
C PRO A 121 -7.47 -4.90 -12.29
N HIS A 122 -6.99 -5.87 -13.08
CA HIS A 122 -7.25 -5.96 -14.52
C HIS A 122 -8.16 -7.13 -14.93
N ALA A 123 -8.65 -7.91 -13.97
CA ALA A 123 -9.56 -9.02 -14.24
C ALA A 123 -10.81 -8.93 -13.37
N LEU A 124 -11.96 -9.29 -13.94
CA LEU A 124 -13.24 -9.49 -13.23
C LEU A 124 -13.22 -10.70 -12.29
N THR A 125 -12.06 -11.08 -11.76
CA THR A 125 -11.95 -12.19 -10.81
C THR A 125 -12.27 -11.68 -9.41
N ILE A 126 -13.53 -11.76 -9.07
CA ILE A 126 -14.06 -11.49 -7.74
C ILE A 126 -14.22 -12.85 -7.06
N ILE A 127 -13.47 -13.09 -5.99
CA ILE A 127 -13.61 -14.22 -5.08
C ILE A 127 -14.58 -13.81 -3.97
N ASN A 128 -15.78 -14.38 -3.95
CA ASN A 128 -16.67 -14.24 -2.80
C ASN A 128 -16.16 -15.09 -1.64
N LEU A 129 -15.86 -14.44 -0.51
CA LEU A 129 -15.54 -15.10 0.73
C LEU A 129 -16.84 -15.31 1.50
N SER A 130 -17.38 -16.52 1.39
CA SER A 130 -18.30 -17.16 2.33
C SER A 130 -19.82 -16.85 2.32
N ARG A 131 -20.41 -16.04 1.43
CA ARG A 131 -21.87 -15.75 1.52
C ARG A 131 -22.66 -15.51 0.22
N PHE A 132 -22.54 -16.35 -0.81
CA PHE A 132 -23.54 -16.39 -1.88
C PHE A 132 -24.33 -17.70 -1.90
N THR A 133 -25.53 -17.67 -1.34
CA THR A 133 -26.53 -18.73 -1.55
C THR A 133 -27.03 -18.69 -2.99
N PRO A 134 -27.22 -19.85 -3.65
CA PRO A 134 -27.53 -19.96 -5.10
C PRO A 134 -28.87 -19.36 -5.56
N GLN A 135 -29.66 -18.75 -4.66
CA GLN A 135 -30.99 -18.22 -5.00
C GLN A 135 -31.00 -16.79 -5.58
N SER A 136 -29.91 -16.03 -5.44
CA SER A 136 -29.83 -14.64 -5.97
C SER A 136 -29.34 -14.56 -7.44
N LEU A 137 -28.97 -15.68 -8.06
CA LEU A 137 -28.36 -15.72 -9.39
C LEU A 137 -29.38 -15.64 -10.56
N TYR A 138 -30.69 -15.61 -10.26
CA TYR A 138 -31.76 -15.59 -11.29
C TYR A 138 -32.40 -14.21 -11.50
N ARG A 139 -31.76 -13.11 -11.04
CA ARG A 139 -32.32 -11.76 -11.17
C ARG A 139 -31.36 -10.69 -11.70
N PHE A 140 -30.35 -11.12 -12.47
CA PHE A 140 -29.61 -10.26 -13.38
C PHE A 140 -29.65 -10.86 -14.78
#